data_AF-A0A9E3EY86-F1
#
_entry.id   AF-A0A9E3EY86-F1
#
_cell.length_a   1.000
_cell.length_b   1.000
_cell.length_c   1.000
_cell.angle_alpha   90.00
_cell.angle_beta   90.00
_cell.angle_gamma   90.00
#
_symmetry.space_group_name_H-M   'P 1'
#
loop_
_entity.id
_entity.type
_entity.pdbx_description
1 polymer ?
#
loop_
_entity_poly.entity_id
_entity_poly.type
_entity_poly.pdbx_seq_one_letter_code
_entity_poly.pdbx_strand_id
1 'polypeptide(L)'
;MKHLVDVSATEAKVHFLKDSSYFNGDLPEYISFEPILEDVAKTLGDKNYSAFKNEKPDSFPDVNYSFVANKDGRFAWRPYELMHPAIYVSLVNMICSAENWPQITARFAEFKRGAVVCCSSPVMSVDHQSHQAAQVRHWWQTVEQQSLIHSLEFNHLLHTDVTDCYGSLYTHSISWALHGLTDAKINKGKNSLLGNKIDAHIQASRYGQTNGI
;
A
#
# COMPACT_ATOMS: atom_id res chain seq x y z
N MET A 1 13.86 -12.78 7.64
CA MET A 1 12.87 -11.78 7.15
C MET A 1 12.96 -10.56 8.04
N LYS A 2 12.67 -9.36 7.52
CA LYS A 2 12.63 -8.10 8.29
C LYS A 2 11.28 -7.44 8.04
N HIS A 3 10.58 -6.94 9.06
CA HIS A 3 9.33 -6.21 8.80
C HIS A 3 9.63 -4.91 8.07
N LEU A 4 8.82 -4.58 7.07
CA LEU A 4 9.00 -3.37 6.28
C LEU A 4 8.92 -2.11 7.14
N VAL A 5 8.09 -2.09 8.17
CA VAL A 5 7.93 -0.94 9.09
C VAL A 5 9.09 -0.75 10.05
N ASP A 6 10.02 -1.70 10.13
CA ASP A 6 11.18 -1.66 11.03
C ASP A 6 12.47 -1.24 10.29
N VAL A 7 12.37 -0.88 9.00
CA VAL A 7 13.50 -0.44 8.16
C VAL A 7 13.59 1.09 8.09
N SER A 8 14.75 1.59 7.69
CA SER A 8 14.94 3.03 7.43
C SER A 8 14.09 3.49 6.24
N ALA A 9 13.81 4.80 6.18
CA ALA A 9 13.05 5.38 5.07
C ALA A 9 13.71 5.11 3.70
N THR A 10 15.05 5.12 3.65
CA THR A 10 15.82 4.78 2.45
C THR A 10 15.67 3.32 2.04
N GLU A 11 15.79 2.38 2.99
CA GLU A 11 15.56 0.95 2.72
C GLU A 11 14.12 0.70 2.23
N ALA A 12 13.13 1.35 2.84
CA ALA A 12 11.73 1.23 2.45
C ALA A 12 11.50 1.78 1.04
N LYS A 13 12.09 2.92 0.70
CA LYS A 13 12.03 3.52 -0.64
C LYS A 13 12.58 2.56 -1.70
N VAL A 14 13.76 2.00 -1.44
CA VAL A 14 14.38 1.01 -2.36
C VAL A 14 13.47 -0.21 -2.52
N HIS A 15 12.84 -0.68 -1.44
CA HIS A 15 11.91 -1.80 -1.53
C HIS A 15 10.68 -1.46 -2.39
N PHE A 16 10.02 -0.32 -2.16
CA PHE A 16 8.83 0.07 -2.92
C PHE A 16 9.12 0.33 -4.41
N LEU A 17 10.34 0.71 -4.80
CA LEU A 17 10.68 0.94 -6.21
C LEU A 17 11.00 -0.35 -7.00
N LYS A 18 10.94 -1.53 -6.37
CA LYS A 18 11.07 -2.80 -7.07
C LYS A 18 9.81 -3.12 -7.87
N ASP A 19 9.96 -3.84 -8.98
CA ASP A 19 8.82 -4.29 -9.79
C ASP A 19 7.78 -5.07 -8.98
N SER A 20 8.24 -5.99 -8.14
CA SER A 20 7.43 -6.85 -7.27
C SER A 20 6.64 -6.10 -6.20
N SER A 21 7.04 -4.86 -5.89
CA SER A 21 6.29 -3.97 -4.99
C SER A 21 5.34 -3.04 -5.75
N TYR A 22 5.63 -2.74 -7.01
CA TYR A 22 4.72 -1.98 -7.88
C TYR A 22 3.56 -2.84 -8.38
N PHE A 23 3.83 -4.09 -8.79
CA PHE A 23 2.83 -5.08 -9.16
C PHE A 23 3.30 -6.48 -8.76
N ASN A 24 2.49 -7.19 -7.98
CA ASN A 24 2.86 -8.48 -7.39
C ASN A 24 2.20 -9.70 -8.07
N GLY A 25 1.59 -9.50 -9.24
CA GLY A 25 1.05 -10.59 -10.05
C GLY A 25 2.12 -11.28 -10.88
N ASP A 26 1.89 -12.54 -11.23
CA ASP A 26 2.79 -13.30 -12.09
C ASP A 26 2.77 -12.74 -13.51
N LEU A 27 3.91 -12.19 -13.94
CA LEU A 27 4.15 -11.71 -15.29
C LEU A 27 5.26 -12.55 -15.95
N PRO A 28 5.29 -12.64 -17.29
CA PRO A 28 6.44 -13.22 -17.99
C PRO A 28 7.75 -12.54 -17.60
N GLU A 29 8.83 -13.32 -17.45
CA GLU A 29 10.13 -12.85 -16.93
C GLU A 29 10.76 -11.69 -17.72
N TYR A 30 10.35 -11.48 -18.98
CA TYR A 30 10.81 -10.38 -19.82
C TYR A 30 10.05 -9.07 -19.60
N ILE A 31 9.01 -9.05 -18.76
CA ILE A 31 8.29 -7.84 -18.36
C ILE A 31 8.79 -7.42 -16.97
N SER A 32 9.38 -6.23 -16.89
CA SER A 32 9.71 -5.60 -15.61
C SER A 32 9.34 -4.13 -15.64
N PHE A 33 8.86 -3.63 -14.50
CA PHE A 33 8.56 -2.22 -14.29
C PHE A 33 9.75 -1.45 -13.72
N GLU A 34 10.84 -2.11 -13.33
CA GLU A 34 12.00 -1.42 -12.76
C GLU A 34 12.57 -0.33 -13.68
N PRO A 35 12.78 -0.56 -15.01
CA PRO A 35 13.35 0.48 -15.88
C PRO A 35 12.50 1.76 -15.93
N ILE A 36 11.17 1.61 -16.03
CA ILE A 36 10.28 2.79 -16.07
C ILE A 36 10.20 3.48 -14.71
N LEU A 37 10.24 2.74 -13.60
CA LEU A 37 10.24 3.33 -12.26
C LEU A 37 11.55 4.09 -11.98
N GLU A 38 12.69 3.56 -12.42
CA GLU A 38 14.00 4.21 -12.31
C GLU A 38 14.07 5.50 -13.13
N ASP A 39 13.63 5.45 -14.40
CA ASP A 39 13.59 6.63 -15.27
C ASP A 39 12.69 7.72 -14.68
N VAL A 40 11.49 7.35 -14.22
CA VAL A 40 10.56 8.29 -13.57
C VAL A 40 11.14 8.84 -12.27
N ALA A 41 11.78 8.00 -11.44
CA ALA A 41 12.43 8.45 -10.21
C ALA A 41 13.55 9.45 -10.49
N LYS A 42 14.33 9.23 -11.54
CA LYS A 42 15.37 10.16 -12.00
C LYS A 42 14.79 11.47 -12.52
N THR A 43 13.69 11.43 -13.29
CA THR A 43 13.04 12.63 -13.80
C THR A 43 12.38 13.46 -12.71
N LEU A 44 11.67 12.81 -11.77
CA LEU A 44 11.00 13.49 -10.66
C LEU A 44 12.02 14.06 -9.66
N GLY A 45 13.10 13.32 -9.37
CA GLY A 45 14.00 13.64 -8.27
C GLY A 45 13.22 13.76 -6.96
N ASP A 46 13.33 14.91 -6.28
CA ASP A 46 12.59 15.21 -5.05
C ASP A 46 11.26 15.95 -5.29
N LYS A 47 10.92 16.21 -6.55
CA LYS A 47 9.69 16.94 -6.89
C LYS A 47 8.48 16.00 -6.91
N ASN A 48 7.31 16.58 -6.67
CA ASN A 48 6.03 15.88 -6.80
C ASN A 48 5.59 15.79 -8.27
N TYR A 49 4.76 14.80 -8.62
CA TYR A 49 4.17 14.69 -9.97
C TYR A 49 3.44 15.99 -10.39
N SER A 50 2.93 16.76 -9.43
CA SER A 50 2.27 18.04 -9.66
C SER A 50 3.16 19.11 -10.29
N ALA A 51 4.49 18.97 -10.21
CA ALA A 51 5.44 19.87 -10.85
C ALA A 51 5.61 19.60 -12.35
N PHE A 52 5.12 18.45 -12.86
CA PHE A 52 5.30 17.99 -14.24
C PHE A 52 3.99 17.83 -14.99
N LYS A 53 2.86 18.14 -14.36
CA LYS A 53 1.54 18.03 -14.97
C LYS A 53 1.15 19.30 -15.72
N ASN A 54 0.58 19.16 -16.91
CA ASN A 54 -0.09 20.27 -17.59
C ASN A 54 -1.50 20.50 -17.03
N GLU A 55 -2.24 19.41 -16.86
CA GLU A 55 -3.59 19.39 -16.30
C GLU A 55 -3.66 18.48 -15.07
N LYS A 56 -4.74 18.55 -14.28
CA LYS A 56 -4.84 17.74 -13.07
C LYS A 56 -5.22 16.30 -13.41
N PRO A 57 -4.45 15.27 -12.99
CA PRO A 57 -4.77 13.88 -13.26
C PRO A 57 -6.14 13.44 -12.71
N ASP A 58 -6.58 14.00 -11.57
CA ASP A 58 -7.91 13.74 -11.01
C ASP A 58 -9.07 14.22 -11.91
N SER A 59 -8.81 14.96 -12.99
CA SER A 59 -9.80 15.37 -14.00
C SER A 59 -9.91 14.42 -15.19
N PHE A 60 -9.12 13.33 -15.23
CA PHE A 60 -9.14 12.37 -16.34
C PHE A 60 -9.54 10.96 -15.90
N PRO A 61 -10.37 10.26 -16.69
CA PRO A 61 -10.50 8.81 -16.56
C PRO A 61 -9.20 8.12 -17.01
N ASP A 62 -9.04 6.85 -16.60
CA ASP A 62 -7.99 5.95 -17.11
C ASP A 62 -6.55 6.44 -16.92
N VAL A 63 -6.29 7.25 -15.88
CA VAL A 63 -4.92 7.59 -15.45
C VAL A 63 -4.16 6.34 -15.03
N ASN A 64 -4.81 5.47 -14.26
CA ASN A 64 -4.33 4.13 -13.99
C ASN A 64 -4.66 3.20 -15.15
N TYR A 65 -3.76 2.26 -15.44
CA TYR A 65 -4.06 1.19 -16.38
C TYR A 65 -4.84 0.10 -15.67
N SER A 66 -6.11 -0.08 -16.07
CA SER A 66 -7.01 -1.09 -15.50
C SER A 66 -7.10 -2.32 -16.40
N PHE A 67 -7.05 -3.50 -15.80
CA PHE A 67 -7.25 -4.77 -16.50
C PHE A 67 -7.95 -5.78 -15.59
N VAL A 68 -8.48 -6.86 -16.18
CA VAL A 68 -9.18 -7.90 -15.43
C VAL A 68 -8.44 -9.22 -15.55
N ALA A 69 -8.35 -9.95 -14.43
CA ALA A 69 -7.92 -11.34 -14.43
C ALA A 69 -9.04 -12.26 -13.97
N ASN A 70 -8.99 -13.51 -14.41
CA ASN A 70 -9.92 -14.53 -13.97
C ASN A 70 -9.69 -14.84 -12.48
N LYS A 71 -10.74 -14.76 -11.67
CA LYS A 71 -10.66 -15.05 -10.24
C LYS A 71 -10.81 -16.56 -9.97
N ASP A 72 -11.88 -17.17 -10.47
CA ASP A 72 -12.32 -18.54 -10.08
C ASP A 72 -12.87 -19.39 -11.26
N GLY A 73 -12.47 -19.12 -12.49
CA GLY A 73 -12.60 -20.02 -13.64
C GLY A 73 -13.93 -20.02 -14.41
N ARG A 74 -15.03 -19.39 -13.96
CA ARG A 74 -16.30 -19.36 -14.74
C ARG A 74 -17.11 -18.06 -14.76
N PHE A 75 -17.23 -17.31 -13.66
CA PHE A 75 -18.13 -16.12 -13.62
C PHE A 75 -17.61 -14.92 -12.80
N ALA A 76 -16.37 -14.98 -12.32
CA ALA A 76 -15.80 -13.92 -11.49
C ALA A 76 -14.53 -13.35 -12.12
N TRP A 77 -14.55 -12.04 -12.37
CA TRP A 77 -13.41 -11.26 -12.82
C TRP A 77 -12.92 -10.41 -11.65
N ARG A 78 -11.60 -10.35 -11.47
CA ARG A 78 -10.96 -9.45 -10.51
C ARG A 78 -10.33 -8.28 -11.27
N PRO A 79 -10.76 -7.03 -10.99
CA PRO A 79 -10.07 -5.86 -11.53
C PRO A 79 -8.71 -5.70 -10.84
N TYR A 80 -7.72 -5.33 -11.64
CA TYR A 80 -6.39 -4.90 -11.21
C TYR A 80 -6.10 -3.54 -11.83
N GLU A 81 -5.34 -2.72 -11.11
CA GLU A 81 -4.90 -1.42 -11.58
C GLU A 81 -3.38 -1.30 -11.43
N LEU A 82 -2.72 -0.78 -12.45
CA LEU A 82 -1.36 -0.29 -12.38
C LEU A 82 -1.42 1.22 -12.17
N MET A 83 -0.98 1.68 -11.00
CA MET A 83 -0.95 3.11 -10.68
C MET A 83 0.01 3.83 -11.62
N HIS A 84 -0.39 4.95 -12.23
CA HIS A 84 0.49 5.71 -13.14
C HIS A 84 1.89 5.93 -12.51
N PRO A 85 3.00 5.52 -13.17
CA PRO A 85 4.35 5.49 -12.56
C PRO A 85 4.78 6.81 -11.91
N ALA A 86 4.50 7.95 -12.54
CA ALA A 86 4.80 9.27 -11.97
C ALA A 86 4.06 9.54 -10.64
N ILE A 87 2.81 9.10 -10.51
CA ILE A 87 2.03 9.25 -9.27
C ILE A 87 2.54 8.27 -8.22
N TYR A 88 2.81 7.02 -8.62
CA TYR A 88 3.37 5.99 -7.73
C TYR A 88 4.71 6.42 -7.13
N VAL A 89 5.68 6.79 -7.97
CA VAL A 89 7.02 7.21 -7.51
C VAL A 89 6.94 8.48 -6.66
N SER A 90 6.08 9.43 -7.04
CA SER A 90 5.83 10.63 -6.23
C SER A 90 5.23 10.28 -4.85
N LEU A 91 4.33 9.29 -4.79
CA LEU A 91 3.78 8.79 -3.52
C LEU A 91 4.86 8.10 -2.68
N VAL A 92 5.69 7.24 -3.29
CA VAL A 92 6.82 6.58 -2.63
C VAL A 92 7.80 7.60 -2.05
N ASN A 93 8.18 8.62 -2.82
CA ASN A 93 9.02 9.73 -2.36
C ASN A 93 8.41 10.43 -1.14
N MET A 94 7.09 10.65 -1.16
CA MET A 94 6.38 11.28 -0.06
C MET A 94 6.37 10.41 1.20
N ILE A 95 5.95 9.16 1.12
CA ILE A 95 5.82 8.29 2.30
C ILE A 95 7.19 7.96 2.91
N CYS A 96 8.22 7.82 2.07
CA CYS A 96 9.58 7.49 2.49
C CYS A 96 10.47 8.73 2.71
N SER A 97 9.89 9.92 2.91
CA SER A 97 10.68 11.08 3.33
C SER A 97 11.13 10.93 4.79
N ALA A 98 12.23 11.60 5.15
CA ALA A 98 12.74 11.59 6.54
C ALA A 98 11.72 12.15 7.56
N GLU A 99 10.80 13.01 7.11
CA GLU A 99 9.73 13.59 7.93
C GLU A 99 8.52 12.66 8.06
N ASN A 100 8.13 11.98 6.98
CA ASN A 100 6.86 11.25 6.90
C ASN A 100 6.98 9.79 7.34
N TRP A 101 8.09 9.12 7.02
CA TRP A 101 8.27 7.71 7.35
C TRP A 101 8.16 7.42 8.85
N PRO A 102 8.78 8.22 9.75
CA PRO A 102 8.63 8.03 11.19
C PRO A 102 7.17 8.16 11.69
N GLN A 103 6.37 9.03 11.05
CA GLN A 103 4.95 9.18 11.41
C GLN A 103 4.16 7.91 11.08
N ILE A 104 4.42 7.32 9.92
CA ILE A 104 3.78 6.08 9.47
C ILE A 104 4.17 4.94 10.41
N THR A 105 5.47 4.73 10.65
CA THR A 105 5.94 3.62 11.48
C THR A 105 5.53 3.76 12.95
N ALA A 106 5.50 4.98 13.50
CA ALA A 106 4.95 5.24 14.84
C ALA A 106 3.47 4.83 14.93
N ARG A 107 2.68 5.11 13.88
CA ARG A 107 1.27 4.71 13.87
C ARG A 107 1.08 3.20 13.78
N PHE A 108 1.89 2.51 12.99
CA PHE A 108 1.92 1.03 12.99
C PHE A 108 2.30 0.46 14.36
N ALA A 109 3.28 1.05 15.05
CA ALA A 109 3.67 0.63 16.40
C ALA A 109 2.51 0.82 17.40
N GLU A 110 1.71 1.87 17.26
CA GLU A 110 0.52 2.08 18.06
C GLU A 110 -0.56 1.02 17.79
N PHE A 111 -0.82 0.66 16.53
CA PHE A 111 -1.81 -0.37 16.17
C PHE A 111 -1.42 -1.78 16.61
N LYS A 112 -0.13 -2.06 16.81
CA LYS A 112 0.35 -3.31 17.40
C LYS A 112 0.05 -3.42 18.90
N ARG A 113 -0.47 -2.37 19.55
CA ARG A 113 -0.86 -2.42 20.98
C ARG A 113 -2.29 -2.93 21.13
N GLY A 114 -2.47 -3.96 21.96
CA GLY A 114 -3.78 -4.44 22.38
C GLY A 114 -4.09 -5.86 21.88
N ALA A 115 -5.38 -6.11 21.61
CA ALA A 115 -5.90 -7.44 21.28
C ALA A 115 -5.79 -7.83 19.79
N VAL A 116 -5.22 -6.95 18.95
CA VAL A 116 -5.13 -7.18 17.51
C VAL A 116 -3.74 -7.65 17.13
N VAL A 117 -3.65 -8.86 16.58
CA VAL A 117 -2.41 -9.40 16.01
C VAL A 117 -2.52 -9.36 14.49
N CYS A 118 -1.72 -8.50 13.85
CA CYS A 118 -1.69 -8.37 12.39
C CYS A 118 -0.69 -9.36 11.77
N CYS A 119 -1.16 -10.56 11.45
CA CYS A 119 -0.34 -11.62 10.83
C CYS A 119 0.07 -11.32 9.38
N SER A 120 -0.55 -10.32 8.74
CA SER A 120 -0.32 -9.93 7.35
C SER A 120 0.58 -8.69 7.19
N SER A 121 1.27 -8.26 8.25
CA SER A 121 2.17 -7.11 8.17
C SER A 121 3.25 -7.35 7.09
N PRO A 122 3.54 -6.36 6.22
CA PRO A 122 4.52 -6.54 5.15
C PRO A 122 5.92 -6.88 5.66
N VAL A 123 6.55 -7.88 5.06
CA VAL A 123 7.92 -8.30 5.35
C VAL A 123 8.80 -8.29 4.11
N MET A 124 10.07 -7.96 4.33
CA MET A 124 11.13 -8.05 3.34
C MET A 124 11.87 -9.37 3.50
N SER A 125 12.11 -10.03 2.37
CA SER A 125 13.07 -11.12 2.31
C SER A 125 14.48 -10.58 2.59
N VAL A 126 15.24 -11.33 3.36
CA VAL A 126 16.65 -11.05 3.69
C VAL A 126 17.58 -12.13 3.11
N ASP A 127 17.01 -13.12 2.43
CA ASP A 127 17.70 -14.25 1.82
C ASP A 127 17.45 -14.26 0.30
N HIS A 128 17.82 -15.36 -0.37
CA HIS A 128 17.64 -15.54 -1.82
C HIS A 128 16.19 -15.85 -2.24
N GLN A 129 15.22 -15.88 -1.32
CA GLN A 129 13.81 -16.09 -1.66
C GLN A 129 13.14 -14.80 -2.13
N SER A 130 12.12 -14.95 -2.98
CA SER A 130 11.28 -13.82 -3.39
C SER A 130 10.56 -13.19 -2.19
N HIS A 131 10.31 -11.88 -2.29
CA HIS A 131 9.56 -11.15 -1.25
C HIS A 131 8.16 -11.75 -1.02
N GLN A 132 7.50 -12.21 -2.08
CA GLN A 132 6.20 -12.88 -1.98
C GLN A 132 6.28 -14.20 -1.21
N ALA A 133 7.29 -15.04 -1.48
CA ALA A 133 7.47 -16.29 -0.75
C ALA A 133 7.74 -16.03 0.74
N ALA A 134 8.55 -15.03 1.07
CA ALA A 134 8.78 -14.59 2.44
C ALA A 134 7.47 -14.11 3.10
N GLN A 135 6.65 -13.31 2.41
CA GLN A 135 5.37 -12.82 2.92
C GLN A 135 4.39 -13.96 3.22
N VAL A 136 4.22 -14.91 2.29
CA VAL A 136 3.31 -16.06 2.45
C VAL A 136 3.77 -16.95 3.61
N ARG A 137 5.07 -17.26 3.68
CA ARG A 137 5.63 -18.07 4.77
C ARG A 137 5.44 -17.39 6.12
N HIS A 138 5.72 -16.09 6.22
CA HIS A 138 5.55 -15.33 7.45
C HIS A 138 4.09 -15.34 7.93
N TRP A 139 3.15 -15.05 7.01
CA TRP A 139 1.73 -15.06 7.34
C TRP A 139 1.28 -16.44 7.84
N TRP A 140 1.59 -17.51 7.09
CA TRP A 140 1.18 -18.86 7.45
C TRP A 140 1.72 -19.27 8.82
N GLN A 141 3.03 -19.08 9.06
CA GLN A 141 3.64 -19.38 10.35
C GLN A 141 3.01 -18.59 11.49
N THR A 142 2.77 -17.29 11.29
CA THR A 142 2.22 -16.43 12.34
C THR A 142 0.79 -16.82 12.66
N VAL A 143 -0.05 -17.06 11.64
CA VAL A 143 -1.43 -17.53 11.84
C VAL A 143 -1.46 -18.86 12.58
N GLU A 144 -0.67 -19.85 12.15
CA GLU A 144 -0.61 -21.16 12.80
C GLU A 144 -0.24 -21.05 14.28
N GLN A 145 0.81 -20.28 14.61
CA GLN A 145 1.25 -20.09 15.99
C GLN A 145 0.21 -19.36 16.85
N GLN A 146 -0.43 -18.32 16.32
CA GLN A 146 -1.49 -17.60 17.06
C GLN A 146 -2.72 -18.50 17.27
N SER A 147 -3.10 -19.31 16.27
CA SER A 147 -4.20 -20.26 16.39
C SER A 147 -3.94 -21.29 17.48
N LEU A 148 -2.72 -21.83 17.58
CA LEU A 148 -2.34 -22.75 18.66
C LEU A 148 -2.42 -22.09 20.04
N ILE A 149 -1.82 -20.91 20.20
CA ILE A 149 -1.84 -20.16 21.47
C ILE A 149 -3.28 -19.90 21.91
N HIS A 150 -4.11 -19.34 21.03
CA HIS A 150 -5.49 -19.00 21.37
C HIS A 150 -6.38 -20.22 21.56
N SER A 151 -6.09 -21.37 20.93
CA SER A 151 -6.83 -22.61 21.18
C SER A 151 -6.68 -23.14 22.61
N LEU A 152 -5.60 -22.76 23.31
CA LEU A 152 -5.39 -23.12 24.72
C LEU A 152 -6.19 -22.22 25.67
N GLU A 153 -6.53 -21.02 25.25
CA GLU A 153 -7.21 -19.99 26.06
C GLU A 153 -8.71 -19.94 25.78
N PHE A 154 -9.13 -20.19 24.54
CA PHE A 154 -10.49 -20.00 24.06
C PHE A 154 -11.05 -21.26 23.40
N ASN A 155 -12.29 -21.60 23.77
CA ASN A 155 -12.99 -22.78 23.22
C ASN A 155 -13.87 -22.47 22.00
N HIS A 156 -13.94 -21.21 21.58
CA HIS A 156 -14.80 -20.76 20.48
C HIS A 156 -14.01 -19.84 19.56
N LEU A 157 -14.23 -19.98 18.24
CA LEU A 157 -13.65 -19.15 17.20
C LEU A 157 -14.76 -18.53 16.37
N LEU A 158 -14.72 -17.21 16.20
CA LEU A 158 -15.52 -16.52 15.20
C LEU A 158 -14.64 -16.21 13.99
N HIS A 159 -15.04 -16.70 12.82
CA HIS A 159 -14.40 -16.38 11.55
C HIS A 159 -15.27 -15.38 10.79
N THR A 160 -14.65 -14.31 10.29
CA THR A 160 -15.30 -13.29 9.48
C THR A 160 -14.35 -12.83 8.38
N ASP A 161 -14.90 -12.27 7.30
CA ASP A 161 -14.15 -11.77 6.15
C ASP A 161 -14.82 -10.51 5.59
N VAL A 162 -14.05 -9.69 4.86
CA VAL A 162 -14.53 -8.48 4.19
C VAL A 162 -14.50 -8.70 2.68
N THR A 163 -15.69 -8.77 2.08
CA THR A 163 -15.83 -8.84 0.63
C THR A 163 -15.36 -7.55 -0.02
N ASP A 164 -14.60 -7.66 -1.11
CA ASP A 164 -14.05 -6.52 -1.87
C ASP A 164 -13.35 -5.46 -0.98
N CYS A 165 -12.47 -5.93 -0.08
CA CYS A 165 -11.78 -5.08 0.88
C CYS A 165 -11.14 -3.84 0.23
N TYR A 166 -10.27 -4.03 -0.78
CA TYR A 166 -9.58 -2.92 -1.43
C TYR A 166 -10.52 -1.97 -2.17
N GLY A 167 -11.48 -2.49 -2.96
CA GLY A 167 -12.46 -1.68 -3.68
C GLY A 167 -13.43 -0.92 -2.79
N SER A 168 -13.66 -1.41 -1.57
CA SER A 168 -14.57 -0.80 -0.58
C SER A 168 -13.89 0.21 0.36
N LEU A 169 -12.56 0.38 0.29
CA LEU A 169 -11.86 1.32 1.15
C LEU A 169 -12.19 2.78 0.78
N TYR A 170 -12.71 3.53 1.74
CA TYR A 170 -12.90 4.97 1.60
C TYR A 170 -11.56 5.69 1.80
N THR A 171 -11.04 6.38 0.80
CA THR A 171 -9.65 6.88 0.79
C THR A 171 -9.37 7.92 1.88
N HIS A 172 -10.36 8.72 2.29
CA HIS A 172 -10.20 9.62 3.44
C HIS A 172 -9.95 8.89 4.77
N SER A 173 -10.29 7.60 4.86
CA SER A 173 -9.97 6.78 6.04
C SER A 173 -8.47 6.61 6.25
N ILE A 174 -7.64 6.81 5.22
CA ILE A 174 -6.18 6.85 5.35
C ILE A 174 -5.75 7.97 6.30
N SER A 175 -6.37 9.15 6.17
CA SER A 175 -6.12 10.28 7.07
C SER A 175 -6.62 10.01 8.48
N TRP A 176 -7.76 9.35 8.62
CA TRP A 176 -8.28 8.94 9.94
C TRP A 176 -7.36 7.92 10.61
N ALA A 177 -6.83 6.98 9.83
CA ALA A 177 -5.91 5.98 10.31
C ALA A 177 -4.60 6.62 10.78
N LEU A 178 -4.03 7.56 10.02
CA LEU A 178 -2.75 8.18 10.37
C LEU A 178 -2.85 9.24 11.47
N HIS A 179 -3.89 10.07 11.46
CA HIS A 179 -3.99 11.27 12.31
C HIS A 179 -5.12 11.21 13.33
N GLY A 180 -5.93 10.15 13.32
CA GLY A 180 -7.15 10.08 14.12
C GLY A 180 -8.32 10.85 13.48
N LEU A 181 -9.55 10.46 13.86
CA LEU A 181 -10.77 10.99 13.25
C LEU A 181 -10.96 12.50 13.50
N THR A 182 -10.66 12.97 14.71
CA THR A 182 -10.86 14.37 15.13
C THR A 182 -9.99 15.31 14.30
N ASP A 183 -8.67 15.07 14.28
CA ASP A 183 -7.72 15.95 13.60
C ASP A 183 -7.91 15.91 12.07
N ALA A 184 -8.20 14.72 11.52
CA ALA A 184 -8.50 14.58 10.11
C ALA A 184 -9.78 15.34 9.69
N LYS A 185 -10.83 15.36 10.54
CA LYS A 185 -12.05 16.15 10.27
C LYS A 185 -11.80 17.65 10.32
N ILE A 186 -11.01 18.13 11.29
CA ILE A 186 -10.64 19.56 11.40
C ILE A 186 -9.83 20.03 10.18
N ASN A 187 -9.01 19.13 9.62
CA ASN A 187 -8.16 19.40 8.47
C ASN A 187 -8.75 18.91 7.15
N LYS A 188 -10.06 18.63 7.08
CA LYS A 188 -10.70 18.17 5.85
C LYS A 188 -10.52 19.19 4.72
N GLY A 189 -10.13 18.71 3.54
CA GLY A 189 -9.89 19.55 2.35
C GLY A 189 -8.62 20.39 2.41
N LYS A 190 -7.83 20.30 3.48
CA LYS A 190 -6.53 20.96 3.61
C LYS A 190 -5.43 19.94 3.30
N ASN A 191 -4.49 20.29 2.44
CA ASN A 191 -3.35 19.43 2.11
C ASN A 191 -2.21 19.51 3.15
N SER A 192 -2.57 19.64 4.44
CA SER A 192 -1.65 19.82 5.56
C SER A 192 -1.16 18.50 6.13
N LEU A 193 -2.08 17.57 6.42
CA LEU A 193 -1.77 16.27 7.01
C LEU A 193 -1.19 15.30 5.98
N LEU A 194 -0.25 14.46 6.41
CA LEU A 194 0.32 13.39 5.56
C LEU A 194 -0.75 12.48 4.97
N GLY A 195 -1.79 12.14 5.75
CA GLY A 195 -2.85 11.27 5.28
C GLY A 195 -3.72 11.91 4.19
N ASN A 196 -3.95 13.23 4.27
CA ASN A 196 -4.63 13.98 3.21
C ASN A 196 -3.76 14.04 1.94
N LYS A 197 -2.44 14.15 2.10
CA LYS A 197 -1.50 14.15 0.96
C LYS A 197 -1.47 12.79 0.26
N ILE A 198 -1.46 11.68 1.01
CA ILE A 198 -1.52 10.32 0.46
C ILE A 198 -2.85 10.10 -0.28
N ASP A 199 -3.96 10.45 0.37
CA ASP A 199 -5.30 10.39 -0.21
C ASP A 199 -5.40 11.19 -1.52
N ALA A 200 -4.80 12.37 -1.59
CA ALA A 200 -4.74 13.17 -2.81
C ALA A 200 -3.92 12.49 -3.95
N HIS A 201 -2.92 11.66 -3.64
CA HIS A 201 -2.21 10.88 -4.68
C HIS A 201 -3.13 9.78 -5.23
N ILE A 202 -3.88 9.10 -4.36
CA ILE A 202 -4.81 8.06 -4.77
C ILE A 202 -5.93 8.66 -5.64
N GLN A 203 -6.56 9.76 -5.21
CA GLN A 203 -7.57 10.48 -5.98
C GLN A 203 -7.04 10.94 -7.34
N ALA A 204 -5.81 11.45 -7.41
CA ALA A 204 -5.17 11.84 -8.67
C ALA A 204 -5.02 10.68 -9.65
N SER A 205 -4.83 9.46 -9.13
CA SER A 205 -4.73 8.25 -9.95
C SER A 205 -6.08 7.67 -10.37
N ARG A 206 -7.17 8.08 -9.71
CA ARG A 206 -8.52 7.47 -9.84
C ARG A 206 -9.61 8.50 -10.16
N TYR A 207 -9.35 9.45 -11.05
CA TYR A 207 -10.36 10.42 -11.50
C TYR A 207 -11.11 11.14 -10.35
N GLY A 208 -10.38 11.50 -9.29
CA GLY A 208 -10.93 12.18 -8.11
C GLY A 208 -11.85 11.32 -7.24
N GLN A 209 -11.98 10.01 -7.51
CA GLN A 209 -12.80 9.09 -6.73
C GLN A 209 -12.20 8.84 -5.35
N THR A 210 -13.07 8.61 -4.37
CA THR A 210 -12.70 8.43 -2.94
C THR A 210 -13.00 7.02 -2.44
N ASN A 211 -13.29 6.09 -3.35
CA ASN A 211 -13.56 4.69 -3.06
C ASN A 211 -12.57 3.81 -3.84
N GLY A 212 -12.00 2.84 -3.15
CA GLY A 212 -11.01 1.94 -3.72
C GLY A 212 -9.59 2.45 -3.56
N ILE A 213 -8.65 1.52 -3.33
CA ILE A 213 -7.20 1.75 -3.45
C ILE A 213 -6.55 0.72 -4.36
#